data_AF-A0A1V4ZNA5-F1
#
_entry.id   AF-A0A1V4ZNA5-F1
#
_cell.length_a   1.000
_cell.length_b   1.000
_cell.length_c   1.000
_cell.angle_alpha   90.00
_cell.angle_beta   90.00
_cell.angle_gamma   90.00
#
_symmetry.space_group_name_H-M   'P 1'
#
loop_
_entity.id
_entity.type
_entity.pdbx_description
1 polymer ?
#
loop_
_entity_poly.entity_id
_entity_poly.type
_entity_poly.pdbx_seq_one_letter_code
_entity_poly.pdbx_strand_id
1 'polypeptide(L)'
;MTSNFFLFSEPLTAERLSWITESLKYYFVNLYPDALRHPSRAESPFFAFFITDNALYSLHEEETLRIWDIILSLPSVWLFCNRRELDLRGLSVSPLKMKYPGTVFDRDKEAGSRSFWEEAVRFCRKLDPDMDTFGYLQISSPYMNRSCQNSLECLHTAAREGLSPELYVYMDGIHVTHAGQRPIEFINIGDGFQDLAEIAREKGLSFQLLASERSSAARGYSTWDDGKGTVISACTIEPCRIRNLKAIIDRFRRSHVILGESAGTTDISHAIRAGQEPWEKKEPTPPSLVIVITRPPYGTEHTLGALSFAIAGAHYGITTRVIFLEDGIYSLTGTHNAEPDDVFFNIQEVIDAAGGNENLEFYAYLPSLQERNIQKNKKLNAVLDIGPGELTTLLFSPPRGVISRHQRILFF
;
A
#
# COMPACT_ATOMS: atom_id res chain seq x y z
N MET A 1 -17.92 -13.19 3.46
CA MET A 1 -17.30 -12.80 4.74
C MET A 1 -16.45 -11.58 4.46
N THR A 2 -16.37 -10.60 5.36
CA THR A 2 -15.40 -9.50 5.26
C THR A 2 -14.01 -10.07 5.46
N SER A 3 -13.06 -9.69 4.62
CA SER A 3 -11.67 -10.07 4.82
C SER A 3 -10.75 -8.94 4.39
N ASN A 4 -9.81 -8.58 5.26
CA ASN A 4 -8.90 -7.46 5.09
C ASN A 4 -7.48 -8.01 4.93
N PHE A 5 -6.78 -7.52 3.91
CA PHE A 5 -5.42 -7.90 3.60
C PHE A 5 -4.49 -6.72 3.89
N PHE A 6 -3.37 -6.97 4.56
CA PHE A 6 -2.30 -5.99 4.76
C PHE A 6 -0.95 -6.63 4.43
N LEU A 7 -0.13 -5.92 3.67
CA LEU A 7 1.27 -6.25 3.40
C LEU A 7 2.13 -5.17 4.04
N PHE A 8 3.14 -5.56 4.81
CA PHE A 8 4.15 -4.66 5.35
C PHE A 8 5.55 -5.19 5.03
N SER A 9 6.36 -4.36 4.37
CA SER A 9 7.79 -4.60 4.20
C SER A 9 8.67 -3.65 5.00
N GLU A 10 8.12 -2.50 5.40
CA GLU A 10 8.84 -1.48 6.18
C GLU A 10 8.89 -1.81 7.68
N PRO A 11 9.84 -1.22 8.44
CA PRO A 11 9.85 -1.36 9.89
C PRO A 11 8.48 -1.07 10.53
N LEU A 12 8.02 -1.99 11.37
CA LEU A 12 6.78 -1.82 12.14
C LEU A 12 7.14 -1.36 13.55
N THR A 13 7.05 -0.05 13.78
CA THR A 13 7.34 0.57 15.08
C THR A 13 6.26 0.21 16.12
N ALA A 14 6.58 0.44 17.39
CA ALA A 14 5.61 0.30 18.48
C ALA A 14 4.40 1.23 18.30
N GLU A 15 4.62 2.48 17.88
CA GLU A 15 3.54 3.42 17.53
C GLU A 15 2.66 2.82 16.42
N ARG A 16 3.27 2.29 15.34
CA ARG A 16 2.55 1.70 14.21
C ARG A 16 1.65 0.56 14.64
N LEU A 17 2.23 -0.40 15.36
CA LEU A 17 1.47 -1.55 15.86
C LEU A 17 0.42 -1.15 16.90
N SER A 18 0.65 -0.08 17.67
CA SER A 18 -0.31 0.42 18.66
C SER A 18 -1.58 0.95 18.00
N TRP A 19 -1.47 1.84 17.00
CA TRP A 19 -2.67 2.33 16.32
C TRP A 19 -3.35 1.23 15.49
N ILE A 20 -2.60 0.26 14.94
CA ILE A 20 -3.19 -0.95 14.31
C ILE A 20 -4.00 -1.72 15.35
N THR A 21 -3.43 -1.97 16.52
CA THR A 21 -4.09 -2.72 17.61
C THR A 21 -5.38 -2.05 18.05
N GLU A 22 -5.36 -0.74 18.31
CA GLU A 22 -6.56 0.01 18.66
C GLU A 22 -7.58 0.01 17.54
N SER A 23 -7.12 0.08 16.28
CA SER A 23 -8.01 0.02 15.13
C SER A 23 -8.74 -1.32 15.04
N LEU A 24 -8.03 -2.43 15.27
CA LEU A 24 -8.61 -3.78 15.29
C LEU A 24 -9.58 -3.97 16.46
N LYS A 25 -9.22 -3.52 17.67
CA LYS A 25 -10.11 -3.57 18.84
C LYS A 25 -11.42 -2.83 18.55
N TYR A 26 -11.33 -1.61 18.02
CA TYR A 26 -12.52 -0.84 17.68
C TYR A 26 -13.33 -1.51 16.57
N TYR A 27 -12.68 -2.11 15.57
CA TYR A 27 -13.35 -2.85 14.50
C TYR A 27 -14.19 -3.99 15.08
N PHE A 28 -13.61 -4.83 15.93
CA PHE A 28 -14.33 -5.95 16.53
C PHE A 28 -15.40 -5.55 17.53
N VAL A 29 -15.24 -4.43 18.24
CA VAL A 29 -16.24 -3.98 19.23
C VAL A 29 -17.40 -3.23 18.58
N ASN A 30 -17.13 -2.36 17.61
CA ASN A 30 -18.11 -1.40 17.10
C ASN A 30 -18.59 -1.71 15.67
N LEU A 31 -17.70 -2.13 14.79
CA LEU A 31 -18.05 -2.36 13.37
C LEU A 31 -18.51 -3.80 13.11
N TYR A 32 -17.98 -4.77 13.87
CA TYR A 32 -18.27 -6.18 13.68
C TYR A 32 -18.36 -6.97 15.01
N PRO A 33 -19.24 -6.58 15.96
CA PRO A 33 -19.37 -7.21 17.28
C PRO A 33 -19.71 -8.70 17.25
N ASP A 34 -20.38 -9.16 16.19
CA ASP A 34 -20.79 -10.57 16.08
C ASP A 34 -19.59 -11.53 15.90
N ALA A 35 -18.45 -11.04 15.38
CA ALA A 35 -17.22 -11.83 15.33
C ALA A 35 -16.68 -12.21 16.72
N LEU A 36 -16.98 -11.42 17.76
CA LEU A 36 -16.60 -11.74 19.14
C LEU A 36 -17.54 -12.78 19.77
N ARG A 37 -18.81 -12.82 19.35
CA ARG A 37 -19.86 -13.69 19.93
C ARG A 37 -19.83 -15.11 19.37
N HIS A 38 -19.49 -15.23 18.09
CA HIS A 38 -19.36 -16.51 17.42
C HIS A 38 -17.95 -16.64 16.85
N PRO A 39 -16.94 -16.96 17.69
CA PRO A 39 -15.64 -17.42 17.22
C PRO A 39 -15.78 -18.84 16.66
N SER A 40 -16.77 -19.10 15.81
CA SER A 40 -16.80 -20.32 15.01
C SER A 40 -15.55 -20.28 14.14
N ARG A 41 -14.82 -21.41 14.13
CA ARG A 41 -13.69 -21.72 13.24
C ARG A 41 -13.93 -21.20 11.82
N ALA A 42 -13.67 -19.92 11.59
CA ALA A 42 -13.89 -19.32 10.29
C ALA A 42 -12.84 -19.95 9.36
N GLU A 43 -13.28 -20.46 8.21
CA GLU A 43 -12.39 -21.02 7.20
C GLU A 43 -11.44 -19.94 6.62
N SER A 44 -11.72 -18.67 6.89
CA SER A 44 -10.96 -17.49 6.44
C SER A 44 -10.83 -16.44 7.55
N PRO A 45 -9.70 -15.70 7.61
CA PRO A 45 -9.49 -14.66 8.60
C PRO A 45 -10.25 -13.36 8.25
N PHE A 46 -10.62 -12.60 9.28
CA PHE A 46 -11.06 -11.21 9.12
C PHE A 46 -9.90 -10.30 8.75
N PHE A 47 -8.70 -10.60 9.26
CA PHE A 47 -7.47 -9.86 8.98
C PHE A 47 -6.34 -10.82 8.65
N ALA A 48 -5.71 -10.63 7.50
CA ALA A 48 -4.48 -11.31 7.15
C ALA A 48 -3.36 -10.28 7.01
N PHE A 49 -2.36 -10.40 7.89
CA PHE A 49 -1.14 -9.62 7.85
C PHE A 49 -0.04 -10.44 7.18
N PHE A 50 0.48 -9.92 6.07
CA PHE A 50 1.63 -10.45 5.36
C PHE A 50 2.81 -9.55 5.69
N ILE A 51 3.85 -10.13 6.30
CA ILE A 51 5.04 -9.38 6.70
C ILE A 51 6.30 -9.97 6.08
N THR A 52 7.15 -9.09 5.60
CA THR A 52 8.41 -9.41 4.92
C THR A 52 9.45 -8.33 5.19
N ASP A 53 10.68 -8.55 4.74
CA ASP A 53 11.76 -7.58 4.86
C ASP A 53 11.94 -7.04 6.31
N ASN A 54 12.09 -5.73 6.50
CA ASN A 54 12.36 -5.12 7.80
C ASN A 54 11.15 -5.16 8.75
N ALA A 55 9.93 -5.37 8.24
CA ALA A 55 8.75 -5.57 9.09
C ALA A 55 8.91 -6.78 10.03
N LEU A 56 9.72 -7.78 9.64
CA LEU A 56 9.94 -9.01 10.42
C LEU A 56 10.63 -8.77 11.76
N TYR A 57 11.42 -7.69 11.91
CA TYR A 57 12.08 -7.38 13.18
C TYR A 57 11.09 -7.11 14.32
N SER A 58 9.87 -6.66 13.98
CA SER A 58 8.81 -6.46 14.96
C SER A 58 8.33 -7.74 15.66
N LEU A 59 8.68 -8.93 15.14
CA LEU A 59 8.38 -10.20 15.79
C LEU A 59 9.45 -10.65 16.80
N HIS A 60 10.52 -9.88 16.94
CA HIS A 60 11.66 -10.23 17.76
C HIS A 60 11.94 -9.19 18.86
N GLU A 61 11.76 -7.91 18.55
CA GLU A 61 11.92 -6.83 19.51
C GLU A 61 10.89 -6.93 20.64
N GLU A 62 11.33 -6.80 21.89
CA GLU A 62 10.49 -7.06 23.07
C GLU A 62 9.24 -6.15 23.12
N GLU A 63 9.40 -4.88 22.76
CA GLU A 63 8.33 -3.89 22.79
C GLU A 63 7.21 -4.23 21.79
N THR A 64 7.58 -4.47 20.53
CA THR A 64 6.65 -4.76 19.44
C THR A 64 6.07 -6.17 19.53
N LEU A 65 6.83 -7.14 20.04
CA LEU A 65 6.36 -8.51 20.29
C LEU A 65 5.19 -8.55 21.27
N ARG A 66 5.22 -7.72 22.34
CA ARG A 66 4.10 -7.61 23.29
C ARG A 66 2.83 -7.06 22.62
N ILE A 67 2.97 -6.21 21.62
CA ILE A 67 1.83 -5.68 20.86
C ILE A 67 1.29 -6.76 19.91
N TRP A 68 2.16 -7.50 19.23
CA TRP A 68 1.77 -8.67 18.43
C TRP A 68 1.02 -9.72 19.25
N ASP A 69 1.42 -9.95 20.51
CA ASP A 69 0.68 -10.84 21.41
C ASP A 69 -0.78 -10.41 21.61
N ILE A 70 -1.04 -9.09 21.66
CA ILE A 70 -2.40 -8.53 21.74
C ILE A 70 -3.11 -8.73 20.40
N ILE A 71 -2.47 -8.36 19.29
CA ILE A 71 -3.06 -8.49 17.93
C ILE A 71 -3.46 -9.95 17.65
N LEU A 72 -2.58 -10.91 17.91
CA LEU A 72 -2.81 -12.34 17.67
C LEU A 72 -3.80 -12.98 18.64
N SER A 73 -4.10 -12.32 19.76
CA SER A 73 -5.18 -12.73 20.67
C SER A 73 -6.58 -12.35 20.16
N LEU A 74 -6.66 -11.43 19.19
CA LEU A 74 -7.93 -11.03 18.58
C LEU A 74 -8.47 -12.13 17.65
N PRO A 75 -9.81 -12.24 17.53
CA PRO A 75 -10.42 -13.32 16.75
C PRO A 75 -10.10 -13.21 15.26
N SER A 76 -9.74 -14.35 14.66
CA SER A 76 -9.54 -14.50 13.20
C SER A 76 -8.55 -13.51 12.58
N VAL A 77 -7.48 -13.18 13.33
CA VAL A 77 -6.30 -12.50 12.82
C VAL A 77 -5.24 -13.53 12.45
N TRP A 78 -4.79 -13.53 11.20
CA TRP A 78 -3.72 -14.40 10.71
C TRP A 78 -2.48 -13.59 10.35
N LEU A 79 -1.31 -14.17 10.62
CA LEU A 79 -0.02 -13.59 10.34
C LEU A 79 0.78 -14.55 9.44
N PHE A 80 1.15 -14.06 8.27
CA PHE A 80 1.97 -14.74 7.28
C PHE A 80 3.34 -14.06 7.23
N CYS A 81 4.39 -14.81 7.52
CA CYS A 81 5.76 -14.35 7.52
C CYS A 81 6.51 -14.94 6.32
N ASN A 82 7.27 -14.11 5.61
CA ASN A 82 8.13 -14.58 4.54
C ASN A 82 9.30 -15.39 5.12
N ARG A 83 9.27 -16.72 4.93
CA ARG A 83 10.25 -17.64 5.51
C ARG A 83 11.68 -17.38 5.03
N ARG A 84 11.88 -17.09 3.75
CA ARG A 84 13.21 -16.79 3.19
C ARG A 84 13.83 -15.56 3.83
N GLU A 85 13.02 -14.55 4.10
CA GLU A 85 13.46 -13.30 4.73
C GLU A 85 13.69 -13.47 6.24
N LEU A 86 12.95 -14.37 6.90
CA LEU A 86 13.23 -14.80 8.28
C LEU A 86 14.58 -15.50 8.37
N ASP A 87 14.82 -16.49 7.50
CA ASP A 87 16.07 -17.26 7.47
C ASP A 87 17.27 -16.36 7.18
N LEU A 88 17.14 -15.43 6.22
CA LEU A 88 18.18 -14.45 5.91
C LEU A 88 18.56 -13.57 7.12
N ARG A 89 17.58 -13.20 7.96
CA ARG A 89 17.81 -12.35 9.15
C ARG A 89 18.11 -13.14 10.42
N GLY A 90 18.13 -14.48 10.36
CA GLY A 90 18.31 -15.33 11.54
C GLY A 90 17.16 -15.23 12.54
N LEU A 91 15.95 -14.90 12.09
CA LEU A 91 14.77 -14.73 12.93
C LEU A 91 13.95 -16.01 12.99
N SER A 92 13.37 -16.31 14.16
CA SER A 92 12.49 -17.46 14.37
C SER A 92 11.13 -17.03 14.89
N VAL A 93 10.07 -17.51 14.26
CA VAL A 93 8.68 -17.30 14.70
C VAL A 93 8.11 -18.50 15.46
N SER A 94 8.94 -19.51 15.74
CA SER A 94 8.50 -20.73 16.45
C SER A 94 7.82 -20.45 17.80
N PRO A 95 8.31 -19.52 18.65
CA PRO A 95 7.62 -19.21 19.91
C PRO A 95 6.19 -18.68 19.70
N LEU A 96 6.01 -17.79 18.73
CA LEU A 96 4.70 -17.26 18.35
C LEU A 96 3.79 -18.36 17.78
N LYS A 97 4.31 -19.23 16.92
CA LYS A 97 3.56 -20.38 16.37
C LYS A 97 3.11 -21.36 17.45
N MET A 98 3.94 -21.60 18.47
CA MET A 98 3.57 -22.45 19.60
C MET A 98 2.47 -21.83 20.45
N LYS A 99 2.52 -20.51 20.66
CA LYS A 99 1.53 -19.77 21.46
C LYS A 99 0.20 -19.58 20.73
N TYR A 100 0.25 -19.35 19.41
CA TYR A 100 -0.91 -19.09 18.55
C TYR A 100 -0.96 -20.09 17.37
N PRO A 101 -1.22 -21.38 17.65
CA PRO A 101 -1.23 -22.40 16.62
C PRO A 101 -2.37 -22.18 15.63
N GLY A 102 -2.06 -22.21 14.34
CA GLY A 102 -3.04 -22.04 13.26
C GLY A 102 -3.40 -20.60 12.91
N THR A 103 -2.75 -19.61 13.51
CA THR A 103 -2.86 -18.19 13.10
C THR A 103 -1.54 -17.62 12.60
N VAL A 104 -0.39 -18.17 13.02
CA VAL A 104 0.94 -17.75 12.56
C VAL A 104 1.50 -18.77 11.56
N PHE A 105 1.92 -18.29 10.40
CA PHE A 105 2.41 -19.11 9.28
C PHE A 105 3.73 -18.54 8.75
N ASP A 106 4.81 -19.32 8.78
CA ASP A 106 6.03 -19.08 8.01
C ASP A 106 6.09 -20.10 6.87
N ARG A 107 5.88 -19.62 5.64
CA ARG A 107 5.70 -20.49 4.47
C ARG A 107 6.93 -20.41 3.56
N ASP A 108 7.50 -21.56 3.19
CA ASP A 108 8.44 -21.71 2.06
C ASP A 108 8.09 -22.94 1.21
N LYS A 109 8.74 -23.10 0.05
CA LYS A 109 8.58 -24.24 -0.87
C LYS A 109 9.26 -25.52 -0.39
N GLU A 110 9.06 -25.93 0.86
CA GLU A 110 9.40 -27.29 1.29
C GLU A 110 8.14 -28.17 1.32
N ALA A 111 8.27 -29.41 0.83
CA ALA A 111 7.28 -30.49 0.92
C ALA A 111 5.79 -30.07 0.79
N GLY A 112 5.42 -29.45 -0.33
CA GLY A 112 4.02 -29.17 -0.67
C GLY A 112 3.42 -27.90 -0.06
N SER A 113 4.17 -27.11 0.72
CA SER A 113 3.71 -25.76 1.09
C SER A 113 3.94 -24.73 -0.02
N ARG A 114 3.03 -23.76 -0.06
CA ARG A 114 3.08 -22.60 -0.96
C ARG A 114 4.13 -21.62 -0.48
N SER A 115 4.69 -20.83 -1.39
CA SER A 115 5.50 -19.66 -1.02
C SER A 115 4.66 -18.53 -0.42
N PHE A 116 5.33 -17.58 0.24
CA PHE A 116 4.71 -16.37 0.78
C PHE A 116 3.87 -15.61 -0.26
N TRP A 117 4.44 -15.34 -1.44
CA TRP A 117 3.75 -14.61 -2.51
C TRP A 117 2.61 -15.42 -3.14
N GLU A 118 2.74 -16.75 -3.23
CA GLU A 118 1.65 -17.62 -3.74
C GLU A 118 0.44 -17.55 -2.81
N GLU A 119 0.66 -17.52 -1.48
CA GLU A 119 -0.44 -17.34 -0.52
C GLU A 119 -1.02 -15.94 -0.57
N ALA A 120 -0.19 -14.89 -0.71
CA ALA A 120 -0.66 -13.51 -0.84
C ALA A 120 -1.55 -13.30 -2.07
N VAL A 121 -1.11 -13.78 -3.25
CA VAL A 121 -1.88 -13.69 -4.50
C VAL A 121 -3.19 -14.49 -4.39
N ARG A 122 -3.15 -15.70 -3.80
CA ARG A 122 -4.37 -16.49 -3.59
C ARG A 122 -5.33 -15.85 -2.61
N PHE A 123 -4.83 -15.20 -1.57
CA PHE A 123 -5.67 -14.45 -0.65
C PHE A 123 -6.38 -13.32 -1.38
N CYS A 124 -5.65 -12.56 -2.20
CA CYS A 124 -6.24 -11.51 -3.04
C CYS A 124 -7.29 -12.06 -4.02
N ARG A 125 -7.07 -13.22 -4.64
CA ARG A 125 -8.09 -13.89 -5.47
C ARG A 125 -9.33 -14.34 -4.70
N LYS A 126 -9.23 -14.63 -3.40
CA LYS A 126 -10.41 -14.91 -2.58
C LYS A 126 -11.22 -13.65 -2.31
N LEU A 127 -10.56 -12.49 -2.19
CA LEU A 127 -11.22 -11.20 -2.06
C LEU A 127 -11.91 -10.79 -3.36
N ASP A 128 -11.28 -11.07 -4.50
CA ASP A 128 -11.84 -10.80 -5.83
C ASP A 128 -11.67 -12.01 -6.78
N PRO A 129 -12.67 -12.91 -6.83
CA PRO A 129 -12.62 -14.12 -7.66
C PRO A 129 -12.54 -13.83 -9.17
N ASP A 130 -13.05 -12.68 -9.61
CA ASP A 130 -13.09 -12.25 -11.01
C ASP A 130 -11.81 -11.52 -11.43
N MET A 131 -10.82 -11.39 -10.54
CA MET A 131 -9.58 -10.69 -10.80
C MET A 131 -8.81 -11.34 -11.96
N ASP A 132 -8.54 -10.54 -12.98
CA ASP A 132 -7.73 -10.89 -14.17
C ASP A 132 -6.37 -10.20 -14.19
N THR A 133 -6.18 -9.20 -13.33
CA THR A 133 -5.05 -8.26 -13.32
C THR A 133 -4.54 -8.11 -11.90
N PHE A 134 -3.22 -8.02 -11.72
CA PHE A 134 -2.60 -7.82 -10.41
C PHE A 134 -1.57 -6.69 -10.48
N GLY A 135 -1.80 -5.62 -9.73
CA GLY A 135 -0.96 -4.43 -9.71
C GLY A 135 0.02 -4.38 -8.54
N TYR A 136 1.15 -3.70 -8.76
CA TYR A 136 2.10 -3.34 -7.71
C TYR A 136 2.60 -1.91 -7.93
N LEU A 137 2.54 -1.07 -6.88
CA LEU A 137 3.09 0.27 -6.85
C LEU A 137 4.47 0.23 -6.17
N GLN A 138 5.53 0.47 -6.95
CA GLN A 138 6.91 0.52 -6.49
C GLN A 138 7.34 1.97 -6.31
N ILE A 139 7.79 2.32 -5.10
CA ILE A 139 8.14 3.70 -4.73
C ILE A 139 9.62 3.89 -4.39
N SER A 140 10.28 2.83 -3.92
CA SER A 140 11.69 2.82 -3.52
C SER A 140 12.60 2.33 -4.64
N SER A 141 13.85 2.78 -4.63
CA SER A 141 14.88 2.38 -5.61
C SER A 141 15.39 0.95 -5.40
N PRO A 142 15.84 0.26 -6.47
CA PRO A 142 16.43 -1.07 -6.35
C PRO A 142 17.80 -1.00 -5.66
N TYR A 143 18.24 -2.15 -5.13
CA TYR A 143 19.55 -2.40 -4.51
C TYR A 143 19.79 -1.75 -3.16
N MET A 144 19.38 -0.50 -2.97
CA MET A 144 19.31 0.11 -1.63
C MET A 144 18.11 -0.38 -0.84
N ASN A 145 17.04 -0.77 -1.55
CA ASN A 145 15.83 -1.31 -0.96
C ASN A 145 15.52 -2.67 -1.58
N ARG A 146 15.26 -3.65 -0.72
CA ARG A 146 14.93 -5.02 -1.11
C ARG A 146 13.50 -5.16 -1.64
N SER A 147 12.66 -4.14 -1.41
CA SER A 147 11.27 -4.07 -1.89
C SER A 147 11.13 -4.25 -3.40
N CYS A 148 12.12 -3.86 -4.20
CA CYS A 148 12.11 -4.10 -5.65
C CYS A 148 12.14 -5.60 -6.00
N GLN A 149 12.93 -6.41 -5.29
CA GLN A 149 12.93 -7.87 -5.48
C GLN A 149 11.57 -8.47 -5.07
N ASN A 150 11.00 -7.99 -3.98
CA ASN A 150 9.66 -8.40 -3.53
C ASN A 150 8.58 -8.12 -4.58
N SER A 151 8.60 -6.93 -5.19
CA SER A 151 7.66 -6.56 -6.26
C SER A 151 7.76 -7.50 -7.46
N LEU A 152 8.99 -7.84 -7.86
CA LEU A 152 9.27 -8.75 -8.98
C LEU A 152 8.79 -10.18 -8.67
N GLU A 153 9.11 -10.72 -7.49
CA GLU A 153 8.67 -12.05 -7.06
C GLU A 153 7.14 -12.14 -6.95
N CYS A 154 6.50 -11.09 -6.43
CA CYS A 154 5.04 -10.98 -6.34
C CYS A 154 4.40 -11.02 -7.73
N LEU A 155 4.87 -10.19 -8.66
CA LEU A 155 4.30 -10.11 -10.01
C LEU A 155 4.58 -11.37 -10.87
N HIS A 156 5.76 -12.00 -10.73
CA HIS A 156 5.99 -13.33 -11.32
C HIS A 156 5.01 -14.37 -10.79
N THR A 157 4.69 -14.31 -9.50
CA THR A 157 3.73 -15.22 -8.88
C THR A 157 2.32 -14.98 -9.42
N ALA A 158 1.91 -13.71 -9.57
CA ALA A 158 0.65 -13.35 -10.21
C ALA A 158 0.55 -13.90 -11.64
N ALA A 159 1.60 -13.72 -12.46
CA ALA A 159 1.66 -14.26 -13.83
C ALA A 159 1.61 -15.79 -13.86
N ARG A 160 2.24 -16.47 -12.90
CA ARG A 160 2.15 -17.94 -12.77
C ARG A 160 0.74 -18.42 -12.46
N GLU A 161 0.01 -17.68 -11.62
CA GLU A 161 -1.38 -17.95 -11.26
C GLU A 161 -2.38 -17.46 -12.34
N GLY A 162 -1.90 -16.97 -13.48
CA GLY A 162 -2.72 -16.62 -14.65
C GLY A 162 -3.31 -15.20 -14.61
N LEU A 163 -2.73 -14.31 -13.82
CA LEU A 163 -3.14 -12.89 -13.73
C LEU A 163 -2.19 -12.02 -14.56
N SER A 164 -2.72 -11.03 -15.26
CA SER A 164 -1.92 -10.04 -15.99
C SER A 164 -1.18 -9.12 -15.00
N PRO A 165 0.16 -9.14 -14.93
CA PRO A 165 0.91 -8.28 -14.02
C PRO A 165 0.93 -6.82 -14.48
N GLU A 166 0.82 -5.89 -13.54
CA GLU A 166 1.02 -4.45 -13.77
C GLU A 166 1.97 -3.86 -12.72
N LEU A 167 3.01 -3.17 -13.17
CA LEU A 167 3.93 -2.43 -12.32
C LEU A 167 3.76 -0.94 -12.57
N TYR A 168 3.51 -0.19 -11.49
CA TYR A 168 3.49 1.26 -11.50
C TYR A 168 4.71 1.76 -10.72
N VAL A 169 5.59 2.51 -11.38
CA VAL A 169 6.82 3.02 -10.76
C VAL A 169 6.69 4.53 -10.55
N TYR A 170 6.93 4.95 -9.31
CA TYR A 170 6.77 6.31 -8.83
C TYR A 170 7.94 6.69 -7.90
N MET A 171 8.25 7.98 -7.76
CA MET A 171 9.40 8.45 -6.94
C MET A 171 10.71 7.69 -7.27
N ASP A 172 11.42 7.14 -6.29
CA ASP A 172 12.68 6.42 -6.51
C ASP A 172 12.49 5.05 -7.18
N GLY A 173 11.26 4.54 -7.19
CA GLY A 173 10.86 3.34 -7.90
C GLY A 173 11.15 3.39 -9.41
N ILE A 174 11.31 4.59 -10.01
CA ILE A 174 11.70 4.70 -11.42
C ILE A 174 13.00 3.96 -11.72
N HIS A 175 13.94 3.89 -10.77
CA HIS A 175 15.25 3.29 -11.03
C HIS A 175 15.20 1.80 -11.37
N VAL A 176 14.10 1.08 -11.08
CA VAL A 176 13.91 -0.31 -11.52
C VAL A 176 13.88 -0.42 -13.05
N THR A 177 13.56 0.66 -13.76
CA THR A 177 13.46 0.67 -15.22
C THR A 177 14.78 0.95 -15.92
N HIS A 178 15.88 1.13 -15.18
CA HIS A 178 17.19 1.39 -15.79
C HIS A 178 17.72 0.16 -16.55
N ALA A 179 18.06 0.32 -17.82
CA ALA A 179 18.69 -0.70 -18.63
C ALA A 179 20.19 -0.81 -18.33
N GLY A 180 20.76 -2.00 -18.45
CA GLY A 180 22.20 -2.20 -18.23
C GLY A 180 22.64 -2.08 -16.78
N GLN A 181 21.72 -2.32 -15.82
CA GLN A 181 22.09 -2.58 -14.44
C GLN A 181 23.11 -3.74 -14.38
N ARG A 182 24.12 -3.63 -13.51
CA ARG A 182 25.16 -4.66 -13.34
C ARG A 182 25.42 -4.93 -11.85
N PRO A 183 24.39 -5.35 -11.09
CA PRO A 183 24.60 -5.74 -9.70
C PRO A 183 25.51 -6.97 -9.65
N ILE A 184 26.41 -7.01 -8.66
CA ILE A 184 27.30 -8.16 -8.43
C ILE A 184 26.70 -9.11 -7.39
N GLU A 185 26.01 -8.55 -6.39
CA GLU A 185 25.51 -9.27 -5.22
C GLU A 185 23.99 -9.49 -5.23
N PHE A 186 23.30 -8.87 -6.19
CA PHE A 186 21.84 -8.88 -6.29
C PHE A 186 21.39 -9.33 -7.67
N ILE A 187 20.15 -9.79 -7.77
CA ILE A 187 19.53 -10.05 -9.07
C ILE A 187 19.42 -8.74 -9.86
N ASN A 188 19.56 -8.82 -11.19
CA ASN A 188 19.29 -7.68 -12.04
C ASN A 188 17.77 -7.44 -12.12
N ILE A 189 17.30 -6.37 -11.47
CA ILE A 189 15.87 -6.03 -11.39
C ILE A 189 15.31 -5.62 -12.76
N GLY A 190 16.08 -4.86 -13.54
CA GLY A 190 15.68 -4.45 -14.88
C GLY A 190 15.50 -5.64 -15.82
N ASP A 191 16.46 -6.56 -15.84
CA ASP A 191 16.37 -7.80 -16.64
C ASP A 191 15.22 -8.68 -16.14
N GLY A 192 15.02 -8.78 -14.83
CA GLY A 192 13.89 -9.54 -14.26
C GLY A 192 12.52 -9.05 -14.73
N PHE A 193 12.31 -7.74 -14.88
CA PHE A 193 11.07 -7.21 -15.45
C PHE A 193 10.96 -7.42 -16.97
N GLN A 194 12.07 -7.53 -17.69
CA GLN A 194 12.05 -7.96 -19.10
C GLN A 194 11.64 -9.43 -19.20
N ASP A 195 12.23 -10.31 -18.39
CA ASP A 195 11.87 -11.73 -18.32
C ASP A 195 10.39 -11.91 -17.96
N LEU A 196 9.87 -11.11 -17.01
CA LEU A 196 8.44 -11.12 -16.67
C LEU A 196 7.55 -10.76 -17.87
N ALA A 197 7.95 -9.78 -18.68
CA ALA A 197 7.23 -9.39 -19.89
C ALA A 197 7.15 -10.55 -20.90
N GLU A 198 8.25 -11.27 -21.08
CA GLU A 198 8.32 -12.43 -21.95
C GLU A 198 7.43 -13.58 -21.44
N ILE A 199 7.52 -13.90 -20.15
CA ILE A 199 6.70 -14.94 -19.51
C ILE A 199 5.20 -14.61 -19.63
N ALA A 200 4.81 -13.35 -19.41
CA ALA A 200 3.43 -12.91 -19.56
C ALA A 200 2.96 -13.14 -21.01
N ARG A 201 3.76 -12.71 -21.99
CA ARG A 201 3.48 -12.88 -23.42
C ARG A 201 3.32 -14.35 -23.82
N GLU A 202 4.22 -15.23 -23.37
CA GLU A 202 4.17 -16.67 -23.66
C GLU A 202 2.91 -17.35 -23.08
N LYS A 203 2.42 -16.84 -21.95
CA LYS A 203 1.16 -17.29 -21.32
C LYS A 203 -0.10 -16.62 -21.90
N GLY A 204 0.04 -15.73 -22.88
CA GLY A 204 -1.08 -14.96 -23.43
C GLY A 204 -1.64 -13.91 -22.47
N LEU A 205 -0.86 -13.49 -21.47
CA LEU A 205 -1.19 -12.44 -20.51
C LEU A 205 -0.61 -11.10 -20.96
N SER A 206 -1.20 -9.99 -20.50
CA SER A 206 -0.60 -8.67 -20.68
C SER A 206 0.34 -8.34 -19.53
N PHE A 207 1.46 -7.68 -19.83
CA PHE A 207 2.29 -7.01 -18.84
C PHE A 207 2.31 -5.52 -19.13
N GLN A 208 2.09 -4.71 -18.09
CA GLN A 208 2.13 -3.25 -18.20
C GLN A 208 3.10 -2.67 -17.16
N LEU A 209 4.11 -1.91 -17.63
CA LEU A 209 5.03 -1.16 -16.78
C LEU A 209 4.88 0.33 -17.06
N LEU A 210 4.25 1.07 -16.13
CA LEU A 210 4.05 2.52 -16.24
C LEU A 210 4.99 3.28 -15.30
N ALA A 211 5.74 4.23 -15.85
CA ALA A 211 6.60 5.12 -15.10
C ALA A 211 6.05 6.54 -15.08
N SER A 212 5.98 7.15 -13.89
CA SER A 212 5.57 8.54 -13.73
C SER A 212 6.56 9.49 -14.38
N GLU A 213 6.10 10.24 -15.37
CA GLU A 213 6.87 11.23 -16.13
C GLU A 213 7.62 12.22 -15.24
N ARG A 214 6.97 12.80 -14.23
CA ARG A 214 7.60 13.76 -13.32
C ARG A 214 8.75 13.12 -12.53
N SER A 215 8.50 11.92 -11.97
CA SER A 215 9.51 11.19 -11.19
C SER A 215 10.66 10.73 -12.07
N SER A 216 10.36 10.35 -13.32
CA SER A 216 11.33 9.97 -14.35
C SER A 216 12.23 11.13 -14.73
N ALA A 217 11.65 12.28 -15.09
CA ALA A 217 12.40 13.47 -15.46
C ALA A 217 13.36 13.93 -14.35
N ALA A 218 12.88 13.93 -13.09
CA ALA A 218 13.69 14.28 -11.93
C ALA A 218 14.91 13.37 -11.71
N ARG A 219 14.90 12.16 -12.27
CA ARG A 219 15.96 11.13 -12.14
C ARG A 219 16.73 10.90 -13.43
N GLY A 220 16.54 11.75 -14.45
CA GLY A 220 17.26 11.69 -15.72
C GLY A 220 16.68 10.71 -16.75
N TYR A 221 15.45 10.23 -16.55
CA TYR A 221 14.72 9.44 -17.55
C TYR A 221 13.75 10.36 -18.29
N SER A 222 13.96 10.52 -19.59
CA SER A 222 13.12 11.40 -20.41
C SER A 222 12.47 10.65 -21.58
N THR A 223 11.27 11.10 -21.92
CA THR A 223 10.68 10.90 -23.24
C THR A 223 10.67 12.22 -23.97
N TRP A 224 11.15 12.26 -25.20
CA TRP A 224 11.02 13.42 -26.07
C TRP A 224 10.43 13.00 -27.41
N ASP A 225 9.65 13.89 -28.03
CA ASP A 225 9.21 13.70 -29.41
C ASP A 225 10.31 14.22 -30.33
N ASP A 226 10.85 13.37 -31.21
CA ASP A 226 11.87 13.76 -32.19
C ASP A 226 11.27 14.26 -33.52
N GLY A 227 9.94 14.43 -33.57
CA GLY A 227 9.19 14.76 -34.78
C GLY A 227 8.85 13.54 -35.64
N LYS A 228 9.28 12.33 -35.25
CA LYS A 228 8.92 11.04 -35.86
C LYS A 228 8.23 10.10 -34.87
N GLY A 229 8.13 10.49 -33.60
CA GLY A 229 7.44 9.76 -32.55
C GLY A 229 8.08 10.00 -31.18
N THR A 230 7.52 9.38 -30.14
CA THR A 230 8.05 9.47 -28.79
C THR A 230 9.29 8.57 -28.64
N VAL A 231 10.46 9.19 -28.46
CA VAL A 231 11.72 8.53 -28.13
C VAL A 231 11.83 8.42 -26.62
N ILE A 232 12.05 7.21 -26.11
CA ILE A 232 12.34 6.94 -24.70
C ILE A 232 13.86 6.94 -24.52
N SER A 233 14.36 7.49 -23.42
CA SER A 233 15.78 7.42 -23.07
C SER A 233 16.34 6.00 -23.23
N ALA A 234 17.49 5.88 -23.91
CA ALA A 234 18.14 4.60 -24.21
C ALA A 234 18.53 3.80 -22.95
N CYS A 235 18.59 4.46 -21.78
CA CYS A 235 18.83 3.81 -20.50
C CYS A 235 17.55 3.24 -19.84
N THR A 236 16.46 3.09 -20.57
CA THR A 236 15.18 2.54 -20.07
C THR A 236 14.93 1.16 -20.66
N ILE A 237 14.51 0.19 -19.84
CA ILE A 237 14.14 -1.15 -20.31
C ILE A 237 12.93 -1.10 -21.26
N GLU A 238 12.91 -1.97 -22.27
CA GLU A 238 11.89 -1.94 -23.34
C GLU A 238 10.44 -1.95 -22.83
N PRO A 239 10.05 -2.76 -21.82
CA PRO A 239 8.65 -2.81 -21.38
C PRO A 239 8.15 -1.51 -20.73
N CYS A 240 9.06 -0.64 -20.28
CA CYS A 240 8.68 0.57 -19.57
C CYS A 240 8.06 1.61 -20.52
N ARG A 241 6.96 2.22 -20.05
CA ARG A 241 6.30 3.34 -20.71
C ARG A 241 6.23 4.51 -19.74
N ILE A 242 7.04 5.53 -19.98
CA ILE A 242 6.98 6.80 -19.24
C ILE A 242 5.72 7.56 -19.67
N ARG A 243 4.87 7.91 -18.71
CA ARG A 243 3.55 8.52 -18.90
C ARG A 243 3.24 9.51 -17.79
N ASN A 244 2.36 10.46 -18.09
CA ASN A 244 1.81 11.33 -17.07
C ASN A 244 1.16 10.52 -15.93
N LEU A 245 1.22 11.04 -14.69
CA LEU A 245 0.64 10.40 -13.50
C LEU A 245 -0.82 9.98 -13.70
N LYS A 246 -1.59 10.72 -14.51
CA LYS A 246 -2.95 10.34 -14.94
C LYS A 246 -3.05 8.91 -15.43
N ALA A 247 -2.08 8.42 -16.22
CA ALA A 247 -2.12 7.06 -16.75
C ALA A 247 -2.04 5.99 -15.66
N ILE A 248 -1.28 6.26 -14.59
CA ILE A 248 -1.24 5.40 -13.40
C ILE A 248 -2.58 5.51 -12.66
N ILE A 249 -3.10 6.72 -12.44
CA ILE A 249 -4.38 6.93 -11.76
C ILE A 249 -5.56 6.27 -12.50
N ASP A 250 -5.57 6.29 -13.84
CA ASP A 250 -6.57 5.60 -14.66
C ASP A 250 -6.56 4.07 -14.40
N ARG A 251 -5.41 3.49 -14.04
CA ARG A 251 -5.32 2.09 -13.59
C ARG A 251 -5.90 1.90 -12.19
N PHE A 252 -5.64 2.82 -11.27
CA PHE A 252 -6.25 2.82 -9.94
C PHE A 252 -7.78 2.98 -9.99
N ARG A 253 -8.35 3.52 -11.06
CA ARG A 253 -9.82 3.57 -11.23
C ARG A 253 -10.45 2.20 -11.49
N ARG A 254 -9.68 1.22 -11.97
CA ARG A 254 -10.18 -0.14 -12.26
C ARG A 254 -10.35 -0.93 -10.96
N SER A 255 -11.20 -1.95 -11.00
CA SER A 255 -11.44 -2.84 -9.86
C SER A 255 -10.49 -4.02 -9.88
N HIS A 256 -9.19 -3.79 -9.64
CA HIS A 256 -8.21 -4.86 -9.40
C HIS A 256 -7.34 -4.56 -8.18
N VAL A 257 -6.71 -5.59 -7.63
CA VAL A 257 -5.81 -5.44 -6.48
C VAL A 257 -4.54 -4.72 -6.92
N ILE A 258 -4.14 -3.71 -6.15
CA ILE A 258 -2.87 -3.02 -6.33
C ILE A 258 -2.18 -3.01 -4.97
N LEU A 259 -1.09 -3.75 -4.86
CA LEU A 259 -0.24 -3.74 -3.67
C LEU A 259 0.84 -2.66 -3.79
N GLY A 260 1.62 -2.50 -2.72
CA GLY A 260 2.85 -1.72 -2.69
C GLY A 260 3.78 -2.32 -1.65
N GLU A 261 4.82 -1.58 -1.28
CA GLU A 261 5.81 -2.01 -0.28
C GLU A 261 5.12 -2.22 1.08
N SER A 262 4.35 -1.23 1.49
CA SER A 262 3.37 -1.33 2.57
C SER A 262 2.01 -0.92 2.03
N ALA A 263 1.02 -1.82 2.08
CA ALA A 263 -0.30 -1.59 1.52
C ALA A 263 -1.38 -2.42 2.23
N GLY A 264 -2.63 -2.00 2.10
CA GLY A 264 -3.80 -2.73 2.57
C GLY A 264 -4.92 -2.74 1.54
N THR A 265 -5.78 -3.74 1.62
CA THR A 265 -7.03 -3.83 0.89
C THR A 265 -8.12 -4.28 1.85
N THR A 266 -9.18 -3.49 1.97
CA THR A 266 -10.29 -3.75 2.89
C THR A 266 -11.55 -4.06 2.10
N ASP A 267 -12.19 -5.19 2.41
CA ASP A 267 -13.48 -5.58 1.82
C ASP A 267 -14.60 -4.74 2.44
N ILE A 268 -15.23 -3.90 1.61
CA ILE A 268 -16.33 -3.01 1.99
C ILE A 268 -17.68 -3.47 1.43
N SER A 269 -17.73 -4.67 0.82
CA SER A 269 -18.95 -5.21 0.18
C SER A 269 -20.12 -5.43 1.15
N HIS A 270 -19.84 -5.60 2.45
CA HIS A 270 -20.87 -5.82 3.47
C HIS A 270 -21.60 -4.53 3.86
N ALA A 271 -20.92 -3.39 3.80
CA ALA A 271 -21.54 -2.09 4.08
C ALA A 271 -22.59 -1.73 3.01
N ILE A 272 -22.40 -2.16 1.77
CA ILE A 272 -23.37 -1.98 0.67
C ILE A 272 -24.67 -2.76 0.95
N ARG A 273 -24.57 -3.93 1.61
CA ARG A 273 -25.72 -4.78 1.91
C ARG A 273 -26.59 -4.29 3.07
N ALA A 274 -26.04 -3.47 3.96
CA ALA A 274 -26.71 -3.04 5.19
C ALA A 274 -27.55 -1.76 5.04
N GLY A 275 -27.49 -1.05 3.91
CA GLY A 275 -28.10 0.29 3.81
C GLY A 275 -28.58 0.76 2.43
N GLN A 276 -28.69 -0.11 1.42
CA GLN A 276 -29.21 0.31 0.10
C GLN A 276 -30.45 -0.47 -0.32
N GLU A 277 -31.53 0.28 -0.60
CA GLU A 277 -32.72 -0.25 -1.27
C GLU A 277 -32.38 -0.66 -2.72
N PRO A 278 -32.94 -1.79 -3.21
CA PRO A 278 -32.45 -2.49 -4.41
C PRO A 278 -32.82 -1.85 -5.77
N TRP A 279 -33.28 -0.60 -5.83
CA TRP A 279 -34.02 -0.10 -7.00
C TRP A 279 -33.25 0.78 -7.99
N GLU A 280 -32.01 1.20 -7.70
CA GLU A 280 -31.17 1.88 -8.70
C GLU A 280 -29.85 1.11 -8.90
N LYS A 281 -29.68 0.51 -10.09
CA LYS A 281 -28.38 0.01 -10.56
C LYS A 281 -27.45 1.20 -10.78
N LYS A 282 -26.91 1.75 -9.70
CA LYS A 282 -25.82 2.73 -9.79
C LYS A 282 -24.60 2.02 -10.37
N GLU A 283 -23.98 2.64 -11.36
CA GLU A 283 -22.72 2.14 -11.91
C GLU A 283 -21.70 2.04 -10.77
N PRO A 284 -20.92 0.94 -10.71
CA PRO A 284 -19.90 0.77 -9.67
C PRO A 284 -18.89 1.91 -9.79
N THR A 285 -18.63 2.58 -8.66
CA THR A 285 -17.64 3.65 -8.60
C THR A 285 -16.24 3.05 -8.49
N PRO A 286 -15.18 3.80 -8.85
CA PRO A 286 -13.81 3.38 -8.57
C PRO A 286 -13.61 2.98 -7.09
N PRO A 287 -12.72 2.01 -6.79
CA PRO A 287 -12.32 1.74 -5.41
C PRO A 287 -11.69 2.98 -4.77
N SER A 288 -12.16 3.35 -3.58
CA SER A 288 -11.62 4.49 -2.84
C SER A 288 -10.17 4.27 -2.44
N LEU A 289 -9.47 5.38 -2.22
CA LEU A 289 -8.06 5.39 -1.84
C LEU A 289 -7.88 6.02 -0.46
N VAL A 290 -7.17 5.33 0.43
CA VAL A 290 -6.65 5.88 1.67
C VAL A 290 -5.14 5.97 1.55
N ILE A 291 -4.60 7.17 1.60
CA ILE A 291 -3.16 7.42 1.63
C ILE A 291 -2.79 7.73 3.08
N VAL A 292 -1.97 6.86 3.67
CA VAL A 292 -1.44 7.04 5.02
C VAL A 292 -0.02 7.57 4.90
N ILE A 293 0.18 8.82 5.34
CA ILE A 293 1.48 9.48 5.34
C ILE A 293 2.08 9.26 6.71
N THR A 294 3.19 8.52 6.75
CA THR A 294 3.87 8.10 7.99
C THR A 294 5.24 8.74 8.18
N ARG A 295 5.79 9.33 7.11
CA ARG A 295 7.15 9.89 7.09
C ARG A 295 7.17 11.41 7.26
N PRO A 296 8.24 11.97 7.85
CA PRO A 296 8.35 13.41 8.03
C PRO A 296 8.44 14.16 6.69
N PRO A 297 7.99 15.42 6.64
CA PRO A 297 8.08 16.25 5.45
C PRO A 297 9.53 16.62 5.11
N TYR A 298 9.79 16.96 3.85
CA TYR A 298 11.06 17.52 3.31
C TYR A 298 12.33 16.69 3.40
N GLY A 299 12.41 15.65 4.24
CA GLY A 299 13.58 14.77 4.31
C GLY A 299 13.71 13.84 3.09
N THR A 300 12.59 13.47 2.48
CA THR A 300 12.52 12.68 1.24
C THR A 300 11.31 13.11 0.41
N GLU A 301 11.18 12.60 -0.81
CA GLU A 301 10.02 12.88 -1.67
C GLU A 301 8.72 12.18 -1.19
N HIS A 302 8.76 11.30 -0.18
CA HIS A 302 7.63 10.45 0.21
C HIS A 302 6.35 11.23 0.53
N THR A 303 6.42 12.20 1.45
CA THR A 303 5.25 13.01 1.84
C THR A 303 4.69 13.83 0.69
N LEU A 304 5.57 14.50 -0.08
CA LEU A 304 5.14 15.31 -1.22
C LEU A 304 4.58 14.44 -2.36
N GLY A 305 5.19 13.27 -2.59
CA GLY A 305 4.74 12.28 -3.55
C GLY A 305 3.38 11.70 -3.17
N ALA A 306 3.19 11.36 -1.90
CA ALA A 306 1.90 10.90 -1.36
C ALA A 306 0.79 11.92 -1.59
N LEU A 307 1.05 13.19 -1.25
CA LEU A 307 0.11 14.29 -1.48
C LEU A 307 -0.19 14.48 -2.97
N SER A 308 0.85 14.48 -3.81
CA SER A 308 0.69 14.61 -5.27
C SER A 308 -0.14 13.46 -5.85
N PHE A 309 0.08 12.23 -5.36
CA PHE A 309 -0.68 11.06 -5.78
C PHE A 309 -2.14 11.14 -5.32
N ALA A 310 -2.39 11.56 -4.08
CA ALA A 310 -3.74 11.76 -3.55
C ALA A 310 -4.52 12.84 -4.32
N ILE A 311 -3.89 13.98 -4.56
CA ILE A 311 -4.49 15.10 -5.31
C ILE A 311 -4.81 14.66 -6.73
N ALA A 312 -3.92 13.91 -7.39
CA ALA A 312 -4.18 13.35 -8.71
C ALA A 312 -5.33 12.33 -8.69
N GLY A 313 -5.37 11.44 -7.69
CA GLY A 313 -6.47 10.50 -7.47
C GLY A 313 -7.82 11.20 -7.38
N ALA A 314 -7.93 12.18 -6.49
CA ALA A 314 -9.13 12.99 -6.28
C ALA A 314 -9.53 13.77 -7.53
N HIS A 315 -8.58 14.43 -8.19
CA HIS A 315 -8.81 15.18 -9.43
C HIS A 315 -9.36 14.30 -10.56
N TYR A 316 -8.93 13.03 -10.64
CA TYR A 316 -9.42 12.07 -11.64
C TYR A 316 -10.56 11.18 -11.14
N GLY A 317 -11.29 11.63 -10.10
CA GLY A 317 -12.57 11.05 -9.68
C GLY A 317 -12.47 9.81 -8.80
N ILE A 318 -11.35 9.61 -8.10
CA ILE A 318 -11.24 8.60 -7.03
C ILE A 318 -11.46 9.31 -5.70
N THR A 319 -12.48 8.91 -4.94
CA THR A 319 -12.64 9.39 -3.56
C THR A 319 -11.43 9.00 -2.72
N THR A 320 -10.71 10.00 -2.24
CA THR A 320 -9.39 9.85 -1.64
C THR A 320 -9.34 10.49 -0.27
N ARG A 321 -8.79 9.76 0.70
CA ARG A 321 -8.57 10.22 2.08
C ARG A 321 -7.09 10.21 2.37
N VAL A 322 -6.56 11.31 2.89
CA VAL A 322 -5.18 11.42 3.33
C VAL A 322 -5.15 11.47 4.85
N ILE A 323 -4.41 10.56 5.47
CA ILE A 323 -4.28 10.46 6.92
C ILE A 323 -2.82 10.68 7.28
N PHE A 324 -2.54 11.74 8.03
CA PHE A 324 -1.23 12.01 8.63
C PHE A 324 -1.18 11.35 10.00
N LEU A 325 -0.22 10.46 10.21
CA LEU A 325 0.06 9.79 11.48
C LEU A 325 1.55 9.46 11.58
N GLU A 326 2.02 8.96 12.73
CA GLU A 326 3.46 8.80 12.99
C GLU A 326 4.20 10.12 12.71
N ASP A 327 5.37 10.07 12.06
CA ASP A 327 6.14 11.27 11.72
C ASP A 327 5.51 12.08 10.57
N GLY A 328 4.52 11.52 9.87
CA GLY A 328 3.71 12.24 8.89
C GLY A 328 3.04 13.48 9.48
N ILE A 329 2.78 13.46 10.79
CA ILE A 329 2.15 14.55 11.52
C ILE A 329 2.98 15.84 11.52
N TYR A 330 4.30 15.75 11.36
CA TYR A 330 5.17 16.92 11.24
C TYR A 330 4.86 17.76 9.99
N SER A 331 4.16 17.21 9.00
CA SER A 331 3.65 17.95 7.84
C SER A 331 2.65 19.05 8.24
N LEU A 332 2.03 18.89 9.42
CA LEU A 332 0.89 19.69 9.86
C LEU A 332 1.22 20.64 11.01
N THR A 333 2.48 20.73 11.47
CA THR A 333 2.85 21.51 12.65
C THR A 333 3.70 22.72 12.31
N GLY A 334 3.85 23.64 13.26
CA GLY A 334 4.61 24.87 13.06
C GLY A 334 4.07 25.74 11.92
N THR A 335 4.95 26.52 11.30
CA THR A 335 4.65 27.27 10.07
C THR A 335 5.79 27.00 9.11
N HIS A 336 5.50 26.28 8.05
CA HIS A 336 6.49 25.97 7.03
C HIS A 336 6.69 27.20 6.16
N ASN A 337 7.95 27.56 5.90
CA ASN A 337 8.32 28.62 4.98
C ASN A 337 9.28 28.03 3.94
N ALA A 338 9.04 28.31 2.67
CA ALA A 338 9.99 28.10 1.58
C ALA A 338 10.49 29.48 1.13
N GLU A 339 11.79 29.60 0.82
CA GLU A 339 12.30 30.85 0.26
C GLU A 339 11.69 31.07 -1.14
N PRO A 340 11.51 32.31 -1.61
CA PRO A 340 10.90 32.59 -2.92
C PRO A 340 11.61 31.92 -4.11
N ASP A 341 12.91 31.64 -3.97
CA ASP A 341 13.74 31.00 -4.98
C ASP A 341 13.85 29.47 -4.79
N ASP A 342 13.22 28.90 -3.74
CA ASP A 342 13.22 27.46 -3.52
C ASP A 342 12.32 26.75 -4.54
N VAL A 343 12.85 25.69 -5.16
CA VAL A 343 12.12 24.81 -6.08
C VAL A 343 11.15 23.88 -5.32
N PHE A 344 11.21 23.88 -3.98
CA PHE A 344 10.42 23.01 -3.12
C PHE A 344 9.05 23.60 -2.82
N PHE A 345 8.01 22.79 -2.99
CA PHE A 345 6.66 23.17 -2.60
C PHE A 345 6.54 23.15 -1.07
N ASN A 346 6.01 24.23 -0.52
CA ASN A 346 5.55 24.25 0.85
C ASN A 346 4.38 23.26 1.01
N ILE A 347 4.59 22.17 1.75
CA ILE A 347 3.58 21.12 1.96
C ILE A 347 2.29 21.67 2.57
N GLN A 348 2.37 22.67 3.47
CA GLN A 348 1.18 23.28 4.07
C GLN A 348 0.36 24.05 3.04
N GLU A 349 1.02 24.77 2.14
CA GLU A 349 0.35 25.46 1.03
C GLU A 349 -0.29 24.49 0.04
N VAL A 350 0.35 23.34 -0.22
CA VAL A 350 -0.23 22.27 -1.06
C VAL A 350 -1.50 21.70 -0.43
N ILE A 351 -1.49 21.46 0.89
CA ILE A 351 -2.67 20.97 1.63
C ILE A 351 -3.78 22.02 1.57
N ASP A 352 -3.48 23.28 1.87
CA ASP A 352 -4.46 24.37 1.87
C ASP A 352 -5.08 24.59 0.47
N ALA A 353 -4.26 24.55 -0.58
CA ALA A 353 -4.72 24.67 -1.97
C ALA A 353 -5.62 23.50 -2.39
N ALA A 354 -5.40 22.31 -1.85
CA ALA A 354 -6.16 21.11 -2.16
C ALA A 354 -7.40 20.91 -1.26
N GLY A 355 -7.49 21.62 -0.14
CA GLY A 355 -8.51 21.42 0.91
C GLY A 355 -9.97 21.70 0.52
N GLY A 356 -10.23 22.17 -0.70
CA GLY A 356 -11.58 22.41 -1.24
C GLY A 356 -12.08 21.36 -2.24
N ASN A 357 -11.31 20.30 -2.51
CA ASN A 357 -11.70 19.27 -3.47
C ASN A 357 -12.72 18.30 -2.85
N GLU A 358 -13.89 18.13 -3.49
CA GLU A 358 -14.98 17.26 -3.00
C GLU A 358 -14.62 15.78 -2.89
N ASN A 359 -13.60 15.33 -3.63
CA ASN A 359 -13.11 13.95 -3.63
C ASN A 359 -11.87 13.76 -2.74
N LEU A 360 -11.44 14.78 -1.99
CA LEU A 360 -10.24 14.74 -1.17
C LEU A 360 -10.52 15.19 0.27
N GLU A 361 -10.24 14.31 1.21
CA GLU A 361 -10.37 14.59 2.65
C GLU A 361 -9.00 14.46 3.33
N PHE A 362 -8.67 15.37 4.25
CA PHE A 362 -7.42 15.34 5.01
C PHE A 362 -7.69 15.14 6.50
N TYR A 363 -6.89 14.28 7.14
CA TYR A 363 -7.04 13.93 8.54
C TYR A 363 -5.72 13.91 9.30
N ALA A 364 -5.73 14.38 10.54
CA ALA A 364 -4.60 14.35 11.46
C ALA A 364 -4.89 13.40 12.62
N TYR A 365 -4.07 12.38 12.81
CA TYR A 365 -4.23 11.44 13.91
C TYR A 365 -3.77 12.06 15.24
N LEU A 366 -4.74 12.36 16.11
CA LEU A 366 -4.50 13.06 17.38
C LEU A 366 -3.49 12.33 18.29
N PRO A 367 -3.53 10.99 18.44
CA PRO A 367 -2.54 10.30 19.28
C PRO A 367 -1.09 10.52 18.83
N SER A 368 -0.80 10.58 17.52
CA SER A 368 0.57 10.88 17.03
C SER A 368 1.02 12.31 17.34
N LEU A 369 0.10 13.29 17.33
CA LEU A 369 0.38 14.65 17.81
C LEU A 369 0.70 14.67 19.31
N GLN A 370 -0.08 13.93 20.10
CA GLN A 370 0.05 13.85 21.56
C GLN A 370 1.35 13.16 21.98
N GLU A 371 1.72 12.06 21.34
CA GLU A 371 2.96 11.32 21.60
C GLU A 371 4.20 12.20 21.42
N ARG A 372 4.17 13.09 20.43
CA ARG A 372 5.24 14.05 20.12
C ARG A 372 5.12 15.38 20.90
N ASN A 373 4.07 15.56 21.70
CA ASN A 373 3.76 16.80 22.41
C ASN A 373 3.74 18.05 21.50
N ILE A 374 3.10 17.92 20.34
CA ILE A 374 2.98 18.99 19.32
C ILE A 374 1.52 19.26 19.00
N GLN A 375 1.26 20.43 18.42
CA GLN A 375 -0.08 20.85 17.99
C GLN A 375 -0.12 21.08 16.48
N LYS A 376 -1.24 20.71 15.86
CA LYS A 376 -1.55 21.04 14.47
C LYS A 376 -1.59 22.55 14.28
N ASN A 377 -1.04 23.03 13.16
CA ASN A 377 -1.14 24.41 12.72
C ASN A 377 -2.61 24.78 12.53
N LYS A 378 -3.07 25.80 13.28
CA LYS A 378 -4.46 26.27 13.27
C LYS A 378 -4.93 26.85 11.93
N LYS A 379 -4.01 27.14 11.00
CA LYS A 379 -4.35 27.62 9.66
C LYS A 379 -4.86 26.50 8.74
N LEU A 380 -4.47 25.25 9.00
CA LEU A 380 -4.84 24.07 8.21
C LEU A 380 -6.26 23.60 8.54
N ASN A 381 -7.25 24.45 8.28
CA ASN A 381 -8.66 24.21 8.63
C ASN A 381 -9.29 23.05 7.86
N ALA A 382 -8.76 22.72 6.68
CA ALA A 382 -9.22 21.60 5.86
C ALA A 382 -8.81 20.23 6.42
N VAL A 383 -7.88 20.19 7.38
CA VAL A 383 -7.39 18.94 7.98
C VAL A 383 -8.16 18.66 9.27
N LEU A 384 -8.90 17.56 9.32
CA LEU A 384 -9.73 17.20 10.46
C LEU A 384 -8.96 16.36 11.48
N ASP A 385 -9.08 16.70 12.76
CA ASP A 385 -8.47 15.91 13.83
C ASP A 385 -9.29 14.65 14.10
N ILE A 386 -8.64 13.49 14.17
CA ILE A 386 -9.29 12.19 14.35
C ILE A 386 -8.67 11.39 15.51
N GLY A 387 -9.51 10.63 16.21
CA GLY A 387 -9.09 9.65 17.22
C GLY A 387 -9.02 8.23 16.65
N PRO A 388 -8.78 7.22 17.52
CA PRO A 388 -8.69 5.82 17.13
C PRO A 388 -9.96 5.30 16.44
N GLY A 389 -11.15 5.67 16.92
CA GLY A 389 -12.41 5.18 16.34
C GLY A 389 -12.70 5.74 14.94
N GLU A 390 -12.41 7.02 14.74
CA GLU A 390 -12.49 7.65 13.42
C GLU A 390 -11.46 7.04 12.46
N LEU A 391 -10.22 6.80 12.91
CA LEU A 391 -9.20 6.11 12.12
C LEU A 391 -9.70 4.74 11.64
N THR A 392 -10.24 3.91 12.53
CA THR A 392 -10.83 2.60 12.18
C THR A 392 -11.92 2.77 11.12
N THR A 393 -12.80 3.75 11.30
CA THR A 393 -13.90 4.01 10.36
C THR A 393 -13.36 4.39 8.99
N LEU A 394 -12.33 5.25 8.91
CA LEU A 394 -11.72 5.66 7.65
C LEU A 394 -11.03 4.50 6.92
N LEU A 395 -10.40 3.57 7.66
CA LEU A 395 -9.70 2.40 7.09
C LEU A 395 -10.64 1.29 6.61
N PHE A 396 -11.75 1.05 7.33
CA PHE A 396 -12.60 -0.13 7.13
C PHE A 396 -14.02 0.15 6.67
N SER A 397 -14.44 1.41 6.59
CA SER A 397 -15.77 1.79 6.10
C SER A 397 -15.68 2.60 4.79
N PRO A 398 -16.58 2.34 3.82
CA PRO A 398 -16.57 3.06 2.56
C PRO A 398 -16.85 4.54 2.75
N PRO A 399 -16.27 5.43 1.93
CA PRO A 399 -16.72 6.80 1.83
C PRO A 399 -18.17 6.92 1.36
N ARG A 400 -18.80 8.04 1.70
CA ARG A 400 -20.18 8.32 1.28
C ARG A 400 -20.25 8.33 -0.24
N GLY A 401 -21.22 7.60 -0.80
CA GLY A 401 -21.44 7.53 -2.24
C GLY A 401 -20.54 6.56 -3.00
N VAL A 402 -19.55 5.94 -2.34
CA VAL A 402 -18.70 4.92 -2.97
C VAL A 402 -19.39 3.56 -2.96
N ILE A 403 -19.55 2.97 -4.15
CA ILE A 403 -20.10 1.64 -4.39
C ILE A 403 -19.00 0.82 -5.08
N SER A 404 -18.08 0.28 -4.28
CA SER A 404 -16.96 -0.56 -4.71
C SER A 404 -16.88 -1.82 -3.83
N ARG A 405 -16.25 -2.89 -4.34
CA ARG A 405 -15.99 -4.12 -3.57
C ARG A 405 -14.97 -3.88 -2.46
N HIS A 406 -13.94 -3.10 -2.75
CA HIS A 406 -12.83 -2.84 -1.83
C HIS A 406 -12.45 -1.37 -1.76
N GLN A 407 -11.70 -1.05 -0.71
CA GLN A 407 -10.93 0.18 -0.54
C GLN A 407 -9.44 -0.17 -0.51
N ARG A 408 -8.60 0.70 -1.10
CA ARG A 408 -7.14 0.55 -1.11
C ARG A 408 -6.53 1.44 -0.04
N ILE A 409 -5.55 0.91 0.68
CA ILE A 409 -4.76 1.65 1.67
C ILE A 409 -3.30 1.60 1.20
N LEU A 410 -2.69 2.77 1.00
CA LEU A 410 -1.29 2.88 0.62
C LEU A 410 -0.55 3.65 1.71
N PHE A 411 0.60 3.12 2.13
CA PHE A 411 1.47 3.78 3.09
C PHE A 411 2.61 4.47 2.35
N PHE A 412 2.91 5.70 2.75
CA PHE A 412 3.97 6.54 2.22
C PHE A 412 4.89 7.06 3.34
#